data_AF-A0A4R9VU38-F1
#
_entry.id   AF-A0A4R9VU38-F1
#
_cell.length_a   1.000
_cell.length_b   1.000
_cell.length_c   1.000
_cell.angle_alpha   90.00
_cell.angle_beta   90.00
_cell.angle_gamma   90.00
#
_symmetry.space_group_name_H-M   'P 1'
#
loop_
_entity.id
_entity.type
_entity.pdbx_description
1 polymer ?
#
loop_
_entity_poly.entity_id
_entity_poly.type
_entity_poly.pdbx_seq_one_letter_code
_entity_poly.pdbx_strand_id
1 'polypeptide(L)'
;MAKRKSRAKPDGDLVKLLATRPRAIALAALHVSESVLLELEASELLSAAEIRGLLKDASTTLRNAAGEVDNRSCLAASKIVDSMRENFKRNKS
;
A
#
# COMPACT_ATOMS: atom_id res chain seq x y z
N MET A 1 2.96 -35.75 22.60
CA MET A 1 4.02 -34.74 22.41
C MET A 1 3.72 -33.90 21.17
N ALA A 2 3.24 -32.66 21.32
CA ALA A 2 2.87 -31.81 20.20
C ALA A 2 4.11 -31.07 19.65
N LYS A 3 4.41 -31.27 18.36
CA LYS A 3 5.52 -30.62 17.65
C LYS A 3 5.28 -29.10 17.61
N ARG A 4 6.20 -28.33 18.20
CA ARG A 4 6.19 -26.86 18.14
C ARG A 4 6.36 -26.41 16.67
N LYS A 5 5.37 -25.71 16.11
CA LYS A 5 5.49 -24.99 14.83
C LYS A 5 6.67 -24.00 14.94
N SER A 6 7.75 -24.25 14.23
CA SER A 6 8.86 -23.32 14.09
C SER A 6 8.35 -22.06 13.41
N ARG A 7 8.27 -20.96 14.16
CA ARG A 7 7.99 -19.63 13.63
C ARG A 7 9.14 -19.29 12.68
N ALA A 8 8.89 -19.28 11.37
CA ALA A 8 9.90 -18.90 10.39
C ALA A 8 10.41 -17.50 10.74
N LYS A 9 11.71 -17.40 11.07
CA LYS A 9 12.36 -16.12 11.31
C LYS A 9 12.30 -15.34 10.00
N PRO A 10 11.85 -14.07 9.98
CA PRO A 10 11.88 -13.29 8.76
C PRO A 10 13.33 -13.24 8.27
N ASP A 11 13.50 -13.54 6.99
CA ASP A 11 14.80 -13.70 6.36
C ASP A 11 15.63 -12.43 6.58
N GLY A 12 16.76 -12.56 7.29
CA GLY A 12 17.52 -11.42 7.81
C GLY A 12 18.06 -10.51 6.70
N ASP A 13 18.26 -11.07 5.52
CA ASP A 13 18.66 -10.33 4.32
C ASP A 13 17.51 -9.53 3.73
N LEU A 14 16.26 -10.01 3.85
CA LEU A 14 15.07 -9.27 3.44
C LEU A 14 14.89 -8.03 4.31
N VAL A 15 15.09 -8.14 5.62
CA VAL A 15 15.02 -6.99 6.54
C VAL A 15 16.11 -5.94 6.22
N LYS A 16 17.31 -6.36 5.84
CA LYS A 16 18.37 -5.45 5.38
C LYS A 16 18.04 -4.80 4.03
N LEU A 17 17.45 -5.55 3.11
CA LEU A 17 16.97 -5.03 1.82
C LEU A 17 15.85 -4.01 2.02
N LEU A 18 14.93 -4.29 2.96
CA LEU A 18 13.86 -3.40 3.40
C LEU A 18 14.41 -2.06 3.93
N ALA A 19 15.49 -2.13 4.72
CA ALA A 19 16.14 -0.95 5.27
C ALA A 19 16.97 -0.15 4.23
N THR A 20 17.55 -0.81 3.23
CA THR A 20 18.49 -0.18 2.29
C THR A 20 17.83 0.40 1.04
N ARG A 21 16.62 -0.06 0.66
CA ARG A 21 15.92 0.43 -0.55
C ARG A 21 14.42 0.72 -0.30
N PRO A 22 14.06 1.53 0.70
CA PRO A 22 12.66 1.76 1.09
C PRO A 22 11.80 2.30 -0.06
N ARG A 23 12.36 3.11 -0.97
CA ARG A 23 11.64 3.60 -2.17
C ARG A 23 11.28 2.49 -3.16
N ALA A 24 12.19 1.57 -3.44
CA ALA A 24 11.94 0.51 -4.42
C ALA A 24 10.85 -0.46 -3.92
N ILE A 25 10.86 -0.75 -2.62
CA ILE A 25 9.85 -1.58 -1.98
C ILE A 25 8.50 -0.88 -1.90
N ALA A 26 8.48 0.41 -1.56
CA ALA A 26 7.24 1.18 -1.61
C ALA A 26 6.64 1.15 -3.03
N LEU A 27 7.45 1.38 -4.06
CA LEU A 27 7.01 1.31 -5.47
C LEU A 27 6.50 -0.09 -5.84
N ALA A 28 7.19 -1.16 -5.45
CA ALA A 28 6.73 -2.52 -5.71
C ALA A 28 5.39 -2.81 -5.02
N ALA A 29 5.26 -2.45 -3.73
CA ALA A 29 4.01 -2.63 -2.98
C ALA A 29 2.86 -1.84 -3.62
N LEU A 30 3.13 -0.62 -4.10
CA LEU A 30 2.15 0.22 -4.79
C LEU A 30 1.69 -0.40 -6.11
N HIS A 31 2.60 -0.90 -6.94
CA HIS A 31 2.23 -1.57 -8.20
C HIS A 31 1.43 -2.85 -7.96
N VAL A 32 1.77 -3.60 -6.91
CA VAL A 32 0.97 -4.76 -6.49
C VAL A 32 -0.42 -4.31 -6.05
N SER A 33 -0.53 -3.26 -5.23
CA SER A 33 -1.82 -2.70 -4.81
C SER A 33 -2.65 -2.21 -5.99
N GLU A 34 -2.05 -1.51 -6.96
CA GLU A 34 -2.72 -1.05 -8.17
C GLU A 34 -3.28 -2.24 -8.98
N SER A 35 -2.45 -3.26 -9.21
CA SER A 35 -2.85 -4.44 -9.97
C SER A 35 -4.00 -5.19 -9.30
N VAL A 36 -3.95 -5.33 -7.97
CA VAL A 36 -5.03 -5.96 -7.19
C VAL A 36 -6.32 -5.14 -7.29
N LEU A 37 -6.26 -3.81 -7.18
CA LEU A 37 -7.45 -2.96 -7.29
C LEU A 37 -8.09 -3.05 -8.68
N LEU A 38 -7.27 -3.12 -9.74
CA LEU A 38 -7.76 -3.32 -11.11
C LEU A 38 -8.43 -4.68 -11.28
N GLU A 39 -7.87 -5.75 -10.71
CA GLU A 39 -8.45 -7.10 -10.75
C GLU A 39 -9.77 -7.17 -9.97
N LEU A 40 -9.86 -6.53 -8.80
CA LEU A 40 -11.09 -6.44 -8.01
C LEU A 40 -12.19 -5.69 -8.75
N GLU A 41 -11.83 -4.65 -9.52
CA GLU A 41 -12.77 -3.96 -10.40
C GLU A 41 -13.23 -4.86 -11.55
N ALA A 42 -12.29 -5.52 -12.24
CA ALA A 42 -12.58 -6.40 -13.37
C ALA A 42 -13.44 -7.62 -12.96
N SER A 43 -13.29 -8.07 -11.71
CA SER A 43 -14.11 -9.12 -11.11
C SER A 43 -15.47 -8.63 -10.58
N GLU A 44 -15.80 -7.34 -10.76
CA GLU A 44 -17.01 -6.68 -10.27
C GLU A 44 -17.21 -6.77 -8.74
N LEU A 45 -16.14 -7.06 -7.99
CA LEU A 45 -16.17 -7.15 -6.53
C LEU A 45 -16.18 -5.77 -5.88
N LEU A 46 -15.58 -4.79 -6.54
CA LEU A 46 -15.60 -3.38 -6.12
C LEU A 46 -15.85 -2.51 -7.34
N SER A 47 -16.75 -1.55 -7.19
CA SER A 47 -16.93 -0.49 -8.17
C SER A 47 -15.75 0.49 -8.16
N ALA A 48 -15.57 1.20 -9.28
CA ALA A 48 -14.60 2.31 -9.38
C ALA A 48 -14.80 3.35 -8.26
N ALA A 49 -16.03 3.57 -7.80
CA ALA A 49 -16.33 4.52 -6.73
C ALA A 49 -15.83 4.03 -5.37
N GLU A 50 -16.01 2.75 -5.06
CA GLU A 50 -15.53 2.11 -3.84
C GLU A 50 -14.00 2.07 -3.79
N ILE A 51 -13.35 1.75 -4.91
CA ILE A 51 -11.87 1.79 -5.01
C ILE A 51 -11.34 3.20 -4.72
N ARG A 52 -11.96 4.24 -5.30
CA ARG A 52 -11.59 5.64 -5.01
C ARG A 52 -11.83 6.02 -3.55
N GLY A 53 -12.87 5.46 -2.92
CA GLY A 53 -13.14 5.60 -1.49
C GLY A 53 -12.01 4.99 -0.64
N LEU A 54 -11.67 3.73 -0.91
CA LEU A 54 -10.59 3.01 -0.22
C LEU A 54 -9.25 3.75 -0.31
N LEU A 55 -8.88 4.23 -1.50
CA LEU A 55 -7.65 5.00 -1.69
C LEU A 55 -7.68 6.33 -0.93
N LYS A 56 -8.84 7.01 -0.87
CA LYS A 56 -9.01 8.23 -0.08
C LYS A 56 -8.84 7.94 1.41
N ASP A 57 -9.44 6.88 1.92
CA ASP A 57 -9.35 6.51 3.34
C ASP A 57 -7.92 6.15 3.71
N ALA A 58 -7.25 5.32 2.89
CA ALA A 58 -5.84 4.98 3.08
C ALA A 58 -4.92 6.22 3.09
N SER A 59 -5.09 7.16 2.16
CA SER A 59 -4.33 8.42 2.14
C SER A 59 -4.56 9.25 3.41
N THR A 60 -5.79 9.24 3.94
CA THR A 60 -6.17 9.99 5.14
C THR A 60 -5.57 9.36 6.39
N THR A 61 -5.63 8.04 6.53
CA THR A 61 -4.95 7.31 7.60
C THR A 61 -3.45 7.58 7.61
N LEU A 62 -2.81 7.59 6.44
CA LEU A 62 -1.38 7.92 6.32
C LEU A 62 -1.06 9.35 6.73
N ARG A 63 -1.90 10.33 6.35
CA ARG A 63 -1.74 11.73 6.78
C ARG A 63 -1.89 11.89 8.29
N ASN A 64 -2.89 11.24 8.89
CA ASN A 64 -3.11 11.28 10.34
C ASN A 64 -1.92 10.68 11.08
N ALA A 65 -1.44 9.51 10.65
CA ALA A 65 -0.24 8.88 11.21
C ALA A 65 1.03 9.73 11.04
N ALA A 66 1.13 10.52 9.97
CA ALA A 66 2.23 11.47 9.79
C ALA A 66 2.18 12.60 10.82
N GLY A 67 0.99 13.10 11.15
CA GLY A 67 0.78 14.17 12.14
C GLY A 67 1.03 13.73 13.58
N GLU A 68 0.75 12.48 13.93
CA GLU A 68 0.96 11.94 15.28
C GLU A 68 2.43 11.62 15.59
N VAL A 69 3.22 11.23 14.58
CA VAL A 69 4.57 10.67 14.78
C VAL A 69 5.67 11.53 14.13
N ASP A 70 5.31 12.69 13.56
CA ASP A 70 6.17 13.52 12.70
C ASP A 70 6.88 12.69 11.60
N ASN A 71 6.15 11.67 11.10
CA ASN A 71 6.69 10.66 10.21
C ASN A 71 6.56 11.11 8.75
N ARG A 72 7.57 11.84 8.28
CA ARG A 72 7.68 12.30 6.87
C ARG A 72 7.50 11.18 5.84
N SER A 73 7.79 9.93 6.20
CA SER A 73 7.58 8.78 5.31
C SER A 73 6.10 8.47 5.10
N CYS A 74 5.27 8.62 6.14
CA CYS A 74 3.82 8.47 6.02
C CYS A 74 3.21 9.57 5.14
N LEU A 75 3.70 10.80 5.25
CA LEU A 75 3.27 11.90 4.38
C LEU A 75 3.68 11.68 2.91
N ALA A 76 4.87 11.13 2.67
CA ALA A 76 5.29 10.77 1.32
C ALA A 76 4.41 9.64 0.76
N ALA A 77 4.13 8.61 1.57
CA ALA A 77 3.25 7.51 1.19
C ALA A 77 1.83 8.00 0.87
N SER A 78 1.26 8.92 1.65
CA SER A 78 -0.10 9.44 1.41
C SER A 78 -0.21 10.13 0.05
N LYS A 79 0.80 10.92 -0.34
CA LYS A 79 0.85 11.60 -1.65
C LYS A 79 0.88 10.62 -2.81
N ILE A 80 1.54 9.47 -2.63
CA ILE A 80 1.59 8.45 -3.67
C ILE A 80 0.22 7.76 -3.81
N VAL A 81 -0.43 7.43 -2.69
CA VAL A 81 -1.79 6.88 -2.69
C VAL A 81 -2.79 7.86 -3.33
N ASP A 82 -2.68 9.17 -3.06
CA ASP A 82 -3.48 10.19 -3.74
C ASP A 82 -3.23 10.18 -5.27
N SER A 83 -1.99 10.01 -5.71
CA SER A 83 -1.66 9.93 -7.15
C SER A 83 -2.29 8.70 -7.81
N MET A 84 -2.29 7.55 -7.13
CA MET A 84 -3.01 6.35 -7.61
C MET A 84 -4.50 6.61 -7.76
N ARG A 85 -5.11 7.29 -6.78
CA ARG A 85 -6.53 7.65 -6.81
C ARG A 85 -6.88 8.54 -8.01
N GLU A 86 -6.04 9.53 -8.31
CA GLU A 86 -6.23 10.41 -9.46
C GLU A 86 -5.99 9.69 -10.80
N ASN A 87 -5.04 8.75 -10.86
CA ASN A 87 -4.84 7.91 -12.05
C ASN A 87 -6.05 7.00 -12.32
N PHE A 88 -6.62 6.40 -11.27
CA PHE A 88 -7.87 5.64 -11.36
C PHE A 88 -9.05 6.48 -11.86
N LYS A 89 -9.06 7.79 -11.54
CA LYS A 89 -10.06 8.74 -12.06
C LYS A 89 -9.82 9.04 -13.55
N ARG A 90 -8.57 9.24 -13.97
CA ARG A 90 -8.19 9.56 -15.35
C ARG A 90 -8.44 8.43 -16.34
N ASN A 91 -8.18 7.19 -15.97
CA ASN A 91 -8.39 6.04 -16.86
C ASN A 91 -9.88 5.71 -17.10
N LYS A 92 -10.80 6.50 -16.54
CA LYS A 92 -12.26 6.30 -16.63
C LYS A 92 -13.02 7.54 -17.14
N SER A 93 -12.33 8.62 -17.52
CA SER A 93 -12.88 9.76 -18.29
C SER A 93 -12.61 9.56 -19.77
#